data_AF-A0A165TEY1-F1
#
_entry.id   AF-A0A165TEY1-F1
#
_cell.length_a   1.000
_cell.length_b   1.000
_cell.length_c   1.000
_cell.angle_alpha   90.00
_cell.angle_beta   90.00
_cell.angle_gamma   90.00
#
_symmetry.space_group_name_H-M   'P 1'
#
loop_
_entity.id
_entity.type
_entity.pdbx_description
1 polymer ?
#
loop_
_entity_poly.entity_id
_entity_poly.type
_entity_poly.pdbx_seq_one_letter_code
_entity_poly.pdbx_strand_id
1 'polypeptide(L)' 'MANVGDTLSFQFQSKNHTVTQSTFADPCEQMTTPTVGIDSGFVPVAADATTFPVWSFTMTNASAPLWFYCKQVG' A
#
# COMPACT_ATOMS: atom_id res chain seq x y z
N MET A 1 -16.17 1.80 -7.05
CA MET A 1 -15.43 2.88 -6.35
C MET A 1 -15.47 2.58 -4.86
N ALA A 2 -14.36 2.78 -4.16
CA ALA A 2 -14.33 2.62 -2.70
C ALA A 2 -14.96 3.86 -2.04
N ASN A 3 -15.71 3.65 -0.98
CA ASN A 3 -16.37 4.69 -0.20
C ASN A 3 -15.68 4.89 1.15
N VAL A 4 -15.94 6.03 1.79
CA VAL A 4 -15.55 6.23 3.19
C VAL A 4 -16.18 5.13 4.05
N GLY A 5 -15.37 4.47 4.86
CA GLY A 5 -15.77 3.32 5.68
C GLY A 5 -15.46 1.95 5.05
N ASP A 6 -15.15 1.87 3.76
CA ASP A 6 -14.71 0.61 3.15
C ASP A 6 -13.33 0.22 3.67
N THR A 7 -13.10 -1.08 3.84
CA THR A 7 -11.77 -1.63 4.16
C THR A 7 -11.09 -2.09 2.89
N LEU A 8 -9.91 -1.54 2.63
CA LEU A 8 -9.01 -2.00 1.58
C LEU A 8 -8.00 -2.99 2.19
N SER A 9 -7.98 -4.21 1.66
CA SER A 9 -7.11 -5.29 2.13
C SER A 9 -6.14 -5.72 1.03
N PHE A 10 -4.86 -5.77 1.39
CA PHE A 10 -3.76 -6.17 0.51
C PHE A 10 -3.18 -7.48 1.02
N GLN A 11 -3.26 -8.53 0.21
CA GLN A 11 -2.58 -9.79 0.47
C GLN A 11 -1.21 -9.76 -0.20
N PHE A 12 -0.16 -10.04 0.55
CA PHE A 12 1.21 -10.01 0.04
C PHE A 12 1.63 -11.40 -0.41
N GLN A 13 2.10 -11.49 -1.65
CA GLN A 13 2.66 -12.70 -2.24
C GLN A 13 4.18 -12.77 -1.97
N SER A 14 4.81 -13.85 -2.41
CA SER A 14 6.25 -14.09 -2.22
C SER A 14 7.13 -12.91 -2.64
N LYS A 15 8.33 -12.85 -2.04
CA LYS A 15 9.29 -11.71 -2.06
C LYS A 15 8.94 -10.64 -1.01
N ASN A 16 9.61 -9.50 -1.09
CA ASN A 16 9.47 -8.38 -0.17
C ASN A 16 8.75 -7.24 -0.87
N HIS A 17 7.57 -6.87 -0.35
CA HIS A 17 6.72 -5.85 -0.97
C HIS A 17 6.25 -4.82 0.05
N THR A 18 5.81 -3.67 -0.43
CA THR A 18 5.10 -2.66 0.36
C THR A 18 3.84 -2.22 -0.37
N VAL A 19 2.90 -1.64 0.38
CA VAL A 19 1.86 -0.77 -0.12
C VAL A 19 2.16 0.61 0.45
N THR A 20 2.83 1.44 -0.35
CA THR A 20 3.23 2.79 0.06
C THR A 20 2.54 3.79 -0.84
N GLN A 21 1.88 4.77 -0.25
CA GLN A 21 1.17 5.80 -0.99
C GLN A 21 2.15 6.77 -1.64
N SER A 22 1.95 7.02 -2.92
CA SER A 22 2.64 8.03 -3.72
C SER A 22 1.67 9.13 -4.16
N THR A 23 2.17 10.09 -4.92
CA THR A 23 1.34 11.03 -5.67
C THR A 23 1.30 10.59 -7.14
N PHE A 24 0.35 11.16 -7.90
CA PHE A 24 0.34 10.96 -9.35
C PHE A 24 1.60 11.51 -10.03
N ALA A 25 2.14 12.61 -9.52
CA ALA A 25 3.31 13.29 -10.10
C ALA A 25 4.62 12.55 -9.78
N ASP A 26 4.72 11.96 -8.58
CA ASP A 26 5.92 11.31 -8.05
C ASP A 26 5.61 9.83 -7.73
N PRO A 27 5.44 8.97 -8.75
CA PRO A 27 4.84 7.65 -8.57
C PRO A 27 5.73 6.64 -7.82
N CYS A 28 7.03 6.94 -7.69
CA CYS A 28 8.03 6.08 -7.05
C CYS A 28 8.57 6.67 -5.73
N GLU A 29 7.93 7.72 -5.21
CA GLU A 29 8.32 8.36 -3.95
C GLU A 29 7.17 8.29 -2.95
N GLN A 30 7.52 8.19 -1.66
CA GLN A 30 6.50 8.20 -0.61
C GLN A 30 5.91 9.59 -0.49
N MET A 31 4.58 9.66 -0.51
CA MET A 31 3.86 10.90 -0.24
C MET A 31 4.15 11.36 1.19
N THR A 32 4.76 12.53 1.33
CA THR A 32 5.08 13.16 2.62
C THR A 32 4.31 14.46 2.85
N THR A 33 3.76 15.05 1.80
CA THR A 33 2.98 16.30 1.83
C THR A 33 1.62 16.13 1.15
N PRO A 34 0.55 16.77 1.64
CA PRO A 34 0.49 17.64 2.82
C PRO A 34 0.60 16.89 4.16
N THR A 35 0.46 15.56 4.14
CA THR A 35 0.68 14.67 5.28
C THR A 35 1.37 13.40 4.81
N VAL A 36 2.01 12.67 5.73
CA VAL A 36 2.56 11.34 5.43
C VAL A 36 1.44 10.42 4.96
N GLY A 37 1.62 9.85 3.77
CA GLY A 37 0.68 8.91 3.18
C GLY A 37 0.72 7.54 3.83
N ILE A 38 -0.20 6.68 3.39
CA ILE A 38 -0.30 5.29 3.84
C ILE A 38 1.00 4.53 3.57
N ASP A 39 1.43 3.72 4.52
CA ASP A 39 2.56 2.80 4.34
C ASP A 39 2.35 1.52 5.15
N SER A 40 2.33 0.37 4.48
CA SER A 40 2.31 -0.93 5.16
C SER A 40 3.65 -1.27 5.82
N GLY A 41 4.73 -0.59 5.42
CA GLY A 41 6.09 -1.08 5.64
C GLY A 41 6.40 -2.30 4.76
N PHE A 42 7.63 -2.79 4.86
CA PHE A 42 8.07 -4.00 4.17
C PHE A 42 7.45 -5.25 4.78
N VAL A 43 6.77 -6.02 3.92
CA VAL A 43 6.14 -7.29 4.26
C VAL A 43 6.86 -8.40 3.48
N PRO A 44 7.88 -9.05 4.07
CA PRO A 44 8.58 -10.15 3.44
C PRO A 44 7.76 -11.45 3.51
N VAL A 45 7.68 -12.15 2.39
CA VAL A 45 7.01 -13.44 2.27
C VAL A 45 7.97 -14.44 1.63
N ALA A 46 8.14 -15.60 2.27
CA ALA A 46 9.00 -16.68 1.79
C ALA A 46 8.54 -17.21 0.42
N ALA A 47 9.48 -17.74 -0.36
CA ALA A 47 9.20 -18.23 -1.72
C ALA A 47 8.28 -19.47 -1.74
N ASP A 48 8.31 -20.27 -0.69
CA ASP A 48 7.53 -21.49 -0.48
C ASP A 48 6.34 -21.29 0.46
N ALA A 49 5.99 -20.05 0.80
CA ALA A 49 4.86 -19.74 1.67
C ALA A 49 3.54 -20.22 1.05
N THR A 50 2.76 -20.95 1.83
CA THR A 50 1.38 -21.36 1.49
C THR A 50 0.32 -20.52 2.20
N THR A 51 0.74 -19.68 3.15
CA THR A 51 -0.11 -18.75 3.89
C THR A 51 0.43 -17.34 3.69
N PHE A 52 -0.45 -16.41 3.33
CA PHE A 52 -0.07 -15.06 2.93
C PHE A 52 -0.57 -14.00 3.92
N PRO A 53 0.30 -13.09 4.37
CA PRO A 53 -0.12 -12.01 5.26
C PRO A 53 -1.04 -11.04 4.53
N VAL A 54 -1.98 -10.48 5.28
CA VAL A 54 -2.89 -9.43 4.81
C VAL A 54 -2.68 -8.20 5.68
N TRP A 55 -2.49 -7.05 5.03
CA TRP A 55 -2.51 -5.74 5.67
C TRP A 55 -3.69 -4.96 5.13
N SER A 56 -4.36 -4.19 5.99
CA SER A 56 -5.57 -3.47 5.60
C SER A 56 -5.67 -2.12 6.28
N PHE A 57 -6.37 -1.19 5.62
CA PHE A 57 -6.77 0.07 6.21
C PHE A 57 -8.21 0.42 5.83
N THR A 58 -8.83 1.28 6.64
CA THR A 58 -10.17 1.81 6.37
C THR A 58 -10.05 3.11 5.61
N MET A 59 -10.82 3.25 4.54
CA MET A 59 -10.90 4.47 3.74
C MET A 59 -11.55 5.58 4.56
N THR A 60 -10.78 6.64 4.84
CA THR A 60 -11.26 7.81 5.61
C THR A 60 -11.63 8.99 4.73
N ASN A 61 -11.12 9.04 3.50
CA ASN A 61 -11.41 10.09 2.54
C ASN A 61 -11.42 9.54 1.11
N ALA A 62 -12.57 9.64 0.44
CA ALA A 62 -12.77 9.18 -0.94
C ALA A 62 -12.96 10.33 -1.94
N SER A 63 -12.51 11.55 -1.63
CA SER A 63 -12.67 12.72 -2.51
C SER A 63 -11.69 12.76 -3.69
N ALA A 64 -10.62 11.95 -3.66
CA ALA A 64 -9.62 11.86 -4.71
C ALA A 64 -9.06 10.42 -4.83
N PRO A 65 -8.48 10.05 -5.99
CA PRO A 65 -7.78 8.78 -6.14
C PRO A 65 -6.57 8.66 -5.20
N LEU A 66 -6.31 7.45 -4.73
CA LEU A 66 -5.07 7.09 -4.03
C LEU A 66 -4.13 6.37 -5.02
N TRP A 67 -2.84 6.69 -4.96
CA TRP A 67 -1.79 6.07 -5.78
C TRP A 67 -0.85 5.29 -4.87
N PHE A 68 -0.46 4.09 -5.27
CA PHE A 68 0.39 3.21 -4.48
C PHE A 68 1.52 2.65 -5.32
N TYR A 69 2.67 2.44 -4.68
CA TYR A 69 3.82 1.77 -5.25
C TYR A 69 4.48 0.85 -4.21
N CYS A 70 5.35 -0.02 -4.70
CA CYS A 70 6.20 -0.86 -3.87
C CYS A 70 7.58 -0.19 -3.74
N LYS A 71 8.08 -0.03 -2.50
CA LYS A 71 9.41 0.54 -2.21
C LYS A 71 10.57 -0.40 -2.52
N GLN A 72 10.30 -1.68 -2.77
CA GLN A 72 11.36 -2.64 -3.06
C GLN A 72 12.03 -2.29 -4.38
N VAL A 73 13.31 -1.94 -4.30
CA VAL A 73 14.21 -1.89 -5.44
C VAL A 73 14.84 -3.28 -5.61
N GLY A 74 15.06 -3.67 -6.87
CA GLY A 74 15.50 -5.01 -7.26
C GLY A 74 16.73 -5.52 -6.51
#